data_AF-C1DAC9-F1
#
_entry.id   AF-C1DAC9-F1
#
_cell.length_a   1.000
_cell.length_b   1.000
_cell.length_c   1.000
_cell.angle_alpha   90.00
_cell.angle_beta   90.00
_cell.angle_gamma   90.00
#
_symmetry.space_group_name_H-M   'P 1'
#
loop_
_entity.id
_entity.type
_entity.pdbx_description
1 polymer ?
#
loop_
_entity_poly.entity_id
_entity_poly.type
_entity_poly.pdbx_seq_one_letter_code
_entity_poly.pdbx_strand_id
1 'polypeptide(L)'
;MLSPRFAIVLWTSFWVAGLATTGIFLVIDPASPALAGQPLFDSPLTAYGTVFLLAWVFAAFCAASTLFFIRTRDEVNGYCSVRVQPRRRRHDLPTPQAGVQSFD
;
A
#
# COMPACT_ATOMS: atom_id res chain seq x y z
N MET A 1 1.22 7.54 14.09
CA MET A 1 0.81 8.26 12.86
C MET A 1 0.52 7.22 11.78
N LEU A 2 -0.75 6.98 11.43
CA LEU A 2 -1.12 6.05 10.35
C LEU A 2 -0.62 6.63 9.01
N SER A 3 0.19 5.90 8.25
CA SER A 3 0.65 6.36 6.94
C SER A 3 -0.55 6.52 5.99
N PRO A 4 -0.60 7.57 5.13
CA PRO A 4 -1.75 7.83 4.24
C PRO A 4 -2.05 6.65 3.29
N ARG A 5 -1.04 5.84 2.97
CA ARG A 5 -1.16 4.61 2.18
C ARG A 5 -2.09 3.58 2.83
N PHE A 6 -2.03 3.42 4.16
CA PHE A 6 -2.90 2.49 4.88
C PHE A 6 -4.36 2.93 4.83
N ALA A 7 -4.63 4.22 4.99
CA ALA A 7 -6.00 4.74 4.91
C ALA A 7 -6.64 4.44 3.55
N ILE A 8 -5.89 4.58 2.45
CA ILE A 8 -6.37 4.26 1.09
C ILE A 8 -6.63 2.76 0.94
N VAL A 9 -5.75 1.91 1.47
CA VAL A 9 -5.91 0.44 1.42
C VAL A 9 -7.14 0.00 2.20
N LEU A 10 -7.31 0.46 3.44
CA LEU A 10 -8.47 0.10 4.26
C LEU A 10 -9.79 0.59 3.62
N TRP A 11 -9.79 1.79 3.05
CA TRP A 11 -10.96 2.36 2.40
C TRP A 11 -11.35 1.60 1.12
N THR A 12 -10.39 1.33 0.23
CA THR A 12 -10.67 0.62 -1.03
C THR A 12 -11.07 -0.84 -0.78
N SER A 13 -10.40 -1.52 0.15
CA SER A 13 -10.77 -2.90 0.52
C SER A 13 -12.16 -3.00 1.16
N PHE A 14 -12.62 -1.97 1.87
CA PHE A 14 -13.98 -1.94 2.43
C PHE A 14 -15.05 -2.05 1.35
N TRP A 15 -14.91 -1.29 0.26
CA TRP A 15 -15.84 -1.35 -0.88
C TRP A 15 -15.79 -2.70 -1.59
N VAL A 16 -14.60 -3.24 -1.82
CA VAL A 16 -14.42 -4.56 -2.43
C VAL A 16 -15.09 -5.64 -1.57
N ALA A 17 -14.85 -5.61 -0.26
CA ALA A 17 -15.47 -6.55 0.67
C ALA A 17 -16.99 -6.44 0.68
N GLY A 18 -17.53 -5.22 0.73
CA GLY A 18 -18.99 -4.99 0.72
C GLY A 18 -19.67 -5.51 -0.54
N LEU A 19 -19.07 -5.29 -1.71
CA LEU A 19 -19.59 -5.82 -2.98
C LEU A 19 -19.48 -7.34 -3.04
N ALA A 20 -18.32 -7.89 -2.65
CA ALA A 20 -18.10 -9.33 -2.66
C ALA A 20 -19.05 -10.06 -1.70
N THR A 21 -19.20 -9.57 -0.47
CA THR A 21 -20.07 -10.19 0.52
C THR A 21 -21.53 -10.07 0.14
N THR A 22 -21.95 -8.95 -0.48
CA THR A 22 -23.30 -8.82 -1.04
C THR A 22 -23.57 -9.91 -2.08
N GLY A 23 -22.64 -10.11 -3.02
CA GLY A 23 -22.76 -11.18 -4.02
C GLY A 23 -22.80 -12.59 -3.40
N ILE A 24 -21.97 -12.84 -2.38
CA ILE A 24 -21.95 -14.11 -1.65
C ILE A 24 -23.27 -14.33 -0.90
N PHE A 25 -23.78 -13.32 -0.21
CA PHE A 25 -25.00 -13.41 0.60
C PHE A 25 -26.26 -13.64 -0.22
N LEU A 26 -26.25 -13.28 -1.51
CA LEU A 26 -27.34 -13.63 -2.43
C LEU A 26 -27.43 -15.14 -2.70
N VAL A 27 -26.31 -15.87 -2.57
CA VAL A 27 -26.23 -17.31 -2.86
C VAL A 27 -26.18 -18.15 -1.58
N ILE A 28 -25.53 -17.64 -0.54
CA ILE A 28 -25.25 -18.34 0.71
C ILE A 28 -25.80 -17.52 1.87
N ASP A 29 -26.73 -18.07 2.65
CA ASP A 29 -27.18 -17.43 3.89
C ASP A 29 -26.16 -17.66 5.01
N PRO A 30 -25.41 -16.64 5.46
CA PRO A 30 -24.40 -16.79 6.52
C PRO A 30 -25.00 -17.11 7.90
N ALA A 31 -26.31 -16.92 8.11
CA ALA A 31 -26.99 -17.27 9.36
C ALA A 31 -27.46 -18.74 9.42
N SER A 32 -27.46 -19.43 8.27
CA SER A 32 -27.87 -20.84 8.16
C SER A 32 -26.90 -21.92 8.71
N PRO A 33 -25.58 -21.70 8.90
CA PRO A 33 -24.68 -22.73 9.40
C PRO A 33 -25.08 -23.19 10.81
N ALA A 34 -25.55 -24.44 10.91
CA ALA A 34 -25.74 -25.12 12.18
C ALA A 34 -24.56 -26.06 12.44
N LEU A 35 -23.85 -25.85 13.55
CA LEU A 35 -22.77 -26.74 13.98
C LEU A 35 -23.31 -27.64 15.10
N ALA A 36 -23.31 -28.95 14.87
CA ALA A 36 -23.87 -29.94 15.79
C ALA A 36 -25.36 -29.73 16.17
N GLY A 37 -26.16 -29.15 15.27
CA GLY A 37 -27.59 -28.89 15.48
C GLY A 37 -27.91 -27.62 16.28
N GLN A 38 -26.89 -26.88 16.71
CA GLN A 38 -27.03 -25.54 17.30
C GLN A 38 -26.66 -24.48 16.26
N PRO A 39 -27.36 -23.33 16.22
CA PRO A 39 -26.98 -22.22 15.36
C PRO A 39 -25.55 -21.78 15.72
N LEU A 40 -24.67 -21.63 14.73
CA LEU A 40 -23.29 -21.20 14.96
C LEU A 40 -23.21 -19.76 15.49
N PHE A 41 -24.23 -18.95 15.22
CA PHE A 41 -24.36 -17.58 15.66
C PHE A 41 -25.69 -17.36 16.37
N ASP A 42 -25.65 -16.71 17.54
CA ASP A 42 -26.85 -16.39 18.33
C ASP A 42 -27.74 -15.32 17.68
N SER A 43 -27.17 -14.51 16.77
CA SER A 43 -27.86 -13.43 16.09
C SER A 43 -27.45 -13.36 14.62
N PRO A 44 -28.40 -13.07 13.70
CA PRO A 44 -28.09 -12.81 12.31
C PRO A 44 -27.02 -11.72 12.17
N LEU A 45 -27.11 -10.64 12.96
CA LEU A 45 -26.16 -9.53 12.87
C LEU A 45 -24.71 -9.98 13.08
N THR A 46 -24.48 -10.93 13.99
CA THR A 46 -23.16 -11.50 14.25
C THR A 46 -22.68 -12.32 13.04
N ALA A 47 -23.54 -13.16 12.47
CA ALA A 47 -23.19 -13.97 11.31
C ALA A 47 -22.77 -13.11 10.10
N TYR A 48 -23.64 -12.17 9.70
CA TYR A 48 -23.41 -11.28 8.56
C TYR A 48 -22.19 -10.36 8.80
N GLY A 49 -22.09 -9.80 10.01
CA GLY A 49 -20.98 -8.93 10.41
C GLY A 49 -19.63 -9.64 10.42
N THR A 50 -19.57 -10.85 10.97
CA THR A 50 -18.32 -11.63 11.03
C THR A 50 -17.82 -11.99 9.63
N VAL A 51 -18.70 -12.48 8.75
CA VAL A 51 -18.29 -12.81 7.37
C VAL A 51 -17.81 -11.57 6.62
N PHE A 52 -18.49 -10.43 6.79
CA PHE A 52 -18.05 -9.16 6.20
C PHE A 52 -16.68 -8.72 6.72
N LEU A 53 -16.46 -8.75 8.03
CA LEU A 53 -15.19 -8.34 8.63
C LEU A 53 -14.03 -9.25 8.20
N LEU A 54 -14.26 -10.56 8.12
CA LEU A 54 -13.27 -11.51 7.61
C LEU A 54 -12.91 -11.23 6.15
N ALA A 55 -13.91 -11.01 5.31
CA ALA A 55 -13.70 -10.65 3.91
C ALA A 55 -12.94 -9.32 3.77
N TRP A 56 -13.26 -8.32 4.61
CA TRP A 56 -12.60 -7.02 4.60
C TRP A 56 -11.13 -7.11 5.01
N VAL A 57 -10.83 -7.79 6.11
CA VAL A 57 -9.44 -7.99 6.56
C VAL A 57 -8.64 -8.77 5.51
N PHE A 58 -9.24 -9.80 4.90
CA PHE A 58 -8.59 -10.56 3.84
C PHE A 58 -8.29 -9.70 2.60
N ALA A 59 -9.27 -8.90 2.13
CA ALA A 59 -9.07 -7.99 1.01
C ALA A 59 -8.02 -6.91 1.30
N ALA A 60 -8.03 -6.34 2.51
CA ALA A 60 -7.04 -5.38 2.97
C ALA A 60 -5.64 -6.00 3.02
N PHE A 61 -5.53 -7.23 3.49
CA PHE A 61 -4.28 -7.99 3.53
C PHE A 61 -3.73 -8.22 2.12
N CYS A 62 -4.54 -8.71 1.18
CA CYS A 62 -4.12 -8.91 -0.21
C CYS A 62 -3.62 -7.62 -0.86
N ALA A 63 -4.34 -6.51 -0.67
CA ALA A 63 -3.95 -5.20 -1.19
C ALA A 63 -2.63 -4.71 -0.55
N ALA A 64 -2.48 -4.85 0.77
CA ALA A 64 -1.25 -4.50 1.47
C ALA A 64 -0.06 -5.36 1.01
N SER A 65 -0.24 -6.67 0.86
CA SER A 65 0.78 -7.59 0.34
C SER A 65 1.18 -7.20 -1.09
N THR A 66 0.21 -6.89 -1.95
CA THR A 66 0.47 -6.46 -3.33
C THR A 66 1.33 -5.20 -3.36
N LEU A 67 0.99 -4.18 -2.56
CA LEU A 67 1.79 -2.96 -2.44
C LEU A 67 3.17 -3.22 -1.84
N PHE A 68 3.27 -4.18 -0.90
CA PHE A 68 4.55 -4.57 -0.32
C PHE A 68 5.47 -5.19 -1.38
N PHE A 69 4.95 -6.06 -2.25
CA PHE A 69 5.75 -6.72 -3.29
C PHE A 69 6.05 -5.82 -4.50
N ILE A 70 5.17 -4.86 -4.82
CA ILE A 70 5.38 -3.92 -5.94
C ILE A 70 6.40 -2.82 -5.59
N ARG A 71 6.85 -2.71 -4.33
CA ARG A 71 7.86 -1.73 -3.93
C ARG A 71 9.06 -1.74 -4.87
N THR A 72 9.30 -0.59 -5.50
CA THR A 72 10.42 -0.38 -6.41
C THR A 72 11.75 -0.42 -5.69
N ARG A 73 12.80 -0.81 -6.43
CA ARG A 73 14.18 -0.89 -5.92
C ARG A 73 14.64 0.40 -5.24
N ASP A 74 14.15 1.56 -5.67
CA ASP A 74 14.49 2.85 -5.07
C ASP A 74 13.93 3.01 -3.64
N GLU A 75 12.74 2.48 -3.34
CA GLU A 75 12.18 2.49 -1.97
C GLU A 75 12.88 1.48 -1.04
N VAL A 76 13.42 0.39 -1.59
CA VAL A 76 14.03 -0.69 -0.79
C VAL A 76 15.53 -0.48 -0.59
N ASN A 77 16.26 -0.11 -1.64
CA ASN A 77 17.72 0.00 -1.59
C ASN A 77 18.22 1.37 -1.14
N GLY A 78 17.34 2.35 -0.91
CA GLY A 78 17.73 3.68 -0.45
C GLY A 78 18.88 4.27 -1.26
N TYR A 79 18.92 3.99 -2.57
CA TYR A 79 19.97 4.49 -3.43
C TYR A 79 19.90 6.01 -3.31
N CYS A 80 20.91 6.62 -2.70
CA CYS A 80 21.25 8.00 -3.01
C CYS A 80 21.40 7.98 -4.53
N SER A 81 20.38 8.45 -5.25
CA SER A 81 20.56 8.81 -6.64
C SER A 81 21.71 9.80 -6.58
N VAL A 82 22.92 9.37 -6.97
CA VAL A 82 24.02 10.28 -7.21
C VAL A 82 23.41 11.24 -8.20
N ARG A 83 23.08 12.44 -7.73
CA ARG A 83 22.55 13.50 -8.57
C ARG A 83 23.69 13.71 -9.54
N VAL A 84 23.58 13.13 -10.74
CA VAL A 84 24.56 13.31 -11.79
C VAL A 84 24.41 14.78 -12.13
N GLN A 85 25.22 15.61 -11.48
CA GLN A 85 25.27 17.02 -11.75
C GLN A 85 25.53 17.12 -13.25
N PRO A 86 24.67 17.82 -14.02
CA PRO A 86 24.90 17.95 -15.45
C PRO A 86 26.34 18.40 -15.61
N ARG A 87 27.11 17.61 -16.37
CA ARG A 87 28.56 17.81 -16.56
C ARG A 87 28.74 19.27 -16.93
N ARG A 88 29.18 20.11 -15.97
CA ARG A 88 29.41 21.54 -16.19
C ARG A 88 30.28 21.62 -17.43
N ARG A 89 29.76 22.24 -18.49
CA ARG A 89 30.49 22.32 -19.75
C ARG A 89 31.78 23.07 -19.40
N ARG A 90 32.95 22.59 -19.86
CA ARG A 90 34.27 23.15 -19.49
C ARG A 90 34.37 24.68 -19.72
N HIS A 91 33.48 25.23 -20.55
CA HIS A 91 33.34 26.66 -20.82
C HIS A 91 32.75 27.49 -19.68
N ASP A 92 32.01 26.87 -18.74
CA ASP A 92 31.42 27.55 -17.58
C ASP A 92 32.34 27.52 -16.35
N LEU A 93 33.51 26.89 -16.46
CA LEU A 93 34.56 27.04 -15.46
C LEU A 93 35.25 28.37 -15.70
N PRO A 94 35.47 29.19 -14.67
CA PRO A 94 36.32 30.36 -14.80
C PRO A 94 37.66 29.90 -15.38
N THR A 95 38.11 30.56 -16.45
CA THR A 95 39.44 30.34 -16.99
C THR A 95 40.43 30.42 -15.84
N PRO A 96 41.36 29.44 -15.70
CA PRO A 96 42.44 29.56 -14.74
C PRO A 96 43.06 30.94 -14.95
N GLN A 97 43.07 31.77 -13.92
CA GLN A 97 43.84 33.01 -13.92
C GLN A 97 45.29 32.55 -14.10
N ALA A 98 45.75 32.55 -15.35
CA ALA A 98 47.15 32.35 -15.68
C ALA A 98 47.90 33.38 -14.85
N GLY A 99 48.79 32.89 -14.00
CA GLY A 99 49.37 33.66 -12.92
C GLY A 99 49.84 35.03 -13.38
N VAL A 100 49.36 36.04 -12.67
CA VAL A 100 50.14 37.24 -12.40
C VAL A 100 50.26 37.31 -10.88
N GLN A 101 51.02 36.38 -10.31
CA GLN A 101 51.79 36.71 -9.11
C GLN A 101 53.00 37.47 -9.63
N SER A 102 52.88 38.80 -9.64
CA SER A 102 54.04 39.68 -9.70
C SER A 102 54.93 39.32 -8.52
N PHE A 103 56.07 38.70 -8.80
CA PHE A 103 57.19 38.68 -7.87
C PHE A 103 57.73 40.12 -7.83
N ASP A 104 57.48 40.80 -6.72
CA ASP A 104 58.29 41.93 -6.27
C ASP A 104 59.43 41.42 -5.38
#